data_AF-A0A916BED5-F1
#
_entry.id   AF-A0A916BED5-F1
#
_cell.length_a   1.000
_cell.length_b   1.000
_cell.length_c   1.000
_cell.angle_alpha   90.00
_cell.angle_beta   90.00
_cell.angle_gamma   90.00
#
_symmetry.space_group_name_H-M   'P 1'
#
loop_
_entity.id
_entity.type
_entity.pdbx_description
1 polymer ?
#
loop_
_entity_poly.entity_id
_entity_poly.type
_entity_poly.pdbx_seq_one_letter_code
_entity_poly.pdbx_strand_id
1 'polypeptide(L)'
;MTHPKPHHPDAALDAFVGNLTEISAILARLQSAIDDHLGIAPESVNWGHVGDTAQIASQLREIRDRLFYEGEYAEAAAAKESK
;
A
#
# COMPACT_ATOMS: atom_id res chain seq x y z
N MET A 1 -7.57 -6.08 -39.97
CA MET A 1 -6.99 -6.35 -38.65
C MET A 1 -7.63 -5.40 -37.66
N THR A 2 -8.16 -5.94 -36.59
CA THR A 2 -9.09 -5.31 -35.64
C THR A 2 -8.57 -4.00 -35.08
N HIS A 3 -9.35 -2.91 -35.21
CA HIS A 3 -9.11 -1.68 -34.47
C HIS A 3 -9.34 -1.94 -32.96
N PRO A 4 -8.46 -1.47 -32.07
CA PRO A 4 -8.64 -1.61 -30.63
C PRO A 4 -9.92 -0.89 -30.18
N LYS A 5 -10.70 -1.57 -29.34
CA LYS A 5 -11.97 -1.13 -28.77
C LYS A 5 -11.74 0.16 -27.95
N PRO A 6 -12.62 1.17 -28.01
CA PRO A 6 -12.48 2.36 -27.17
C PRO A 6 -12.45 1.94 -25.70
N HIS A 7 -11.43 2.37 -24.96
CA HIS A 7 -11.41 2.26 -23.51
C HIS A 7 -12.59 3.08 -22.99
N HIS A 8 -13.69 2.41 -22.64
CA HIS A 8 -14.82 3.09 -22.01
C HIS A 8 -14.30 3.66 -20.68
N PRO A 9 -14.46 4.96 -20.41
CA PRO A 9 -14.07 5.56 -19.14
C PRO A 9 -14.67 4.82 -17.95
N ASP A 10 -15.85 4.22 -18.14
CA ASP A 10 -16.54 3.37 -17.17
C ASP A 10 -15.71 2.13 -16.79
N ALA A 11 -15.03 1.48 -17.74
CA ALA A 11 -14.22 0.29 -17.46
C ALA A 11 -12.93 0.61 -16.67
N ALA A 12 -12.35 1.79 -16.90
CA ALA A 12 -11.19 2.25 -16.14
C ALA A 12 -11.59 2.68 -14.72
N LEU A 13 -12.75 3.32 -14.57
CA LEU A 13 -13.32 3.69 -13.28
C LEU A 13 -13.66 2.45 -12.44
N ASP A 14 -14.32 1.46 -13.03
CA ASP A 14 -14.66 0.22 -12.35
C ASP A 14 -13.40 -0.52 -11.87
N ALA A 15 -12.37 -0.61 -12.72
CA ALA A 15 -11.09 -1.21 -12.35
C ALA A 15 -10.41 -0.45 -11.20
N PHE A 16 -10.45 0.88 -11.24
CA PHE A 16 -9.88 1.72 -10.18
C PHE A 16 -10.60 1.51 -8.84
N VAL A 17 -11.93 1.51 -8.83
CA VAL A 17 -12.74 1.25 -7.62
C VAL A 17 -12.53 -0.17 -7.11
N GLY A 18 -12.42 -1.15 -8.01
CA GLY A 18 -12.06 -2.53 -7.67
C GLY A 18 -10.73 -2.61 -6.92
N ASN A 19 -9.70 -1.95 -7.46
CA ASN A 19 -8.37 -1.90 -6.82
C ASN A 19 -8.43 -1.20 -5.46
N LEU A 20 -9.18 -0.10 -5.31
CA LEU A 20 -9.34 0.58 -4.01
C LEU A 20 -10.03 -0.31 -2.97
N THR A 21 -11.01 -1.10 -3.40
CA THR A 21 -11.71 -2.06 -2.55
C THR A 21 -10.76 -3.15 -2.06
N GLU A 22 -9.93 -3.68 -2.97
CA GLU A 22 -8.91 -4.68 -2.64
C GLU A 22 -7.85 -4.14 -1.67
N ILE A 23 -7.30 -2.96 -1.95
CA ILE A 23 -6.34 -2.29 -1.07
C ILE A 23 -6.94 -2.10 0.33
N SER A 24 -8.19 -1.63 0.40
CA SER A 24 -8.88 -1.42 1.68
C SER A 24 -9.08 -2.73 2.46
N ALA A 25 -9.42 -3.82 1.77
CA ALA A 25 -9.55 -5.15 2.38
C ALA A 25 -8.21 -5.68 2.92
N ILE A 26 -7.11 -5.47 2.17
CA ILE A 26 -5.75 -5.83 2.61
C ILE A 26 -5.39 -5.04 3.86
N LEU A 27 -5.58 -3.72 3.87
CA LEU A 27 -5.27 -2.87 5.03
C LEU A 27 -6.07 -3.26 6.27
N ALA A 28 -7.37 -3.55 6.12
CA ALA A 28 -8.20 -3.99 7.24
C ALA A 28 -7.71 -5.32 7.83
N ARG A 29 -7.30 -6.27 6.98
CA ARG A 29 -6.74 -7.55 7.44
C ARG A 29 -5.40 -7.36 8.16
N LEU A 30 -4.53 -6.49 7.65
CA LEU A 30 -3.26 -6.17 8.28
C LEU A 30 -3.46 -5.51 9.65
N GLN A 31 -4.39 -4.56 9.75
CA GLN A 31 -4.73 -3.92 11.03
C GLN A 31 -5.20 -4.96 12.06
N SER A 32 -6.14 -5.83 11.67
CA SER A 32 -6.63 -6.89 12.56
C SER A 32 -5.51 -7.84 13.01
N ALA A 33 -4.54 -8.16 12.15
CA ALA A 33 -3.41 -8.98 12.51
C ALA A 33 -2.47 -8.26 13.49
N ILE A 34 -2.22 -6.96 13.28
CA ILE A 34 -1.41 -6.13 14.18
C ILE A 34 -2.07 -6.01 15.56
N ASP A 35 -3.39 -5.82 15.60
CA ASP A 35 -4.17 -5.75 16.84
C ASP A 35 -4.09 -7.07 17.63
N ASP A 36 -3.96 -8.20 16.94
CA ASP A 36 -3.72 -9.54 17.53
C ASP A 36 -2.22 -9.85 17.73
N HIS A 37 -1.34 -8.84 17.72
CA HIS A 37 0.11 -8.99 17.86
C HIS A 37 0.74 -9.97 16.85
N LEU A 38 0.15 -10.08 15.65
CA LEU A 38 0.45 -11.06 14.62
C LEU A 38 0.31 -12.53 15.09
N GLY A 39 -0.49 -12.77 16.12
CA GLY A 39 -0.65 -14.07 16.77
C GLY A 39 0.55 -14.47 17.64
N ILE A 40 1.45 -13.54 17.94
CA ILE A 40 2.66 -13.80 18.72
C ILE A 40 2.39 -13.50 20.19
N ALA A 41 2.44 -14.53 21.03
CA ALA A 41 2.35 -14.36 22.47
C ALA A 41 3.58 -13.61 23.01
N PRO A 42 3.43 -12.69 23.99
CA PRO A 42 4.54 -11.88 24.52
C PRO A 42 5.75 -12.69 24.98
N GLU A 43 5.53 -13.85 25.58
CA GLU A 43 6.56 -14.78 26.06
C GLU A 43 7.30 -15.52 24.94
N SER A 44 6.72 -15.56 23.73
CA SER A 44 7.30 -16.20 22.54
C SER A 44 8.13 -15.21 21.70
N VAL A 45 8.14 -13.92 22.04
CA VAL A 45 8.87 -12.89 21.30
C VAL A 45 10.37 -13.17 21.33
N ASN A 46 11.01 -13.09 20.16
CA ASN A 46 12.45 -13.24 20.01
C ASN A 46 12.96 -12.29 18.91
N TRP A 47 14.28 -12.22 18.73
CA TRP A 47 14.90 -11.32 17.76
C TRP A 47 14.52 -11.60 16.30
N GLY A 48 14.12 -12.83 15.96
CA GLY A 48 13.56 -13.15 14.64
C GLY A 48 12.26 -12.39 14.39
N HIS A 49 11.34 -12.42 15.36
CA HIS A 49 10.08 -11.66 15.29
C HIS A 49 10.30 -10.14 15.19
N VAL A 50 11.34 -9.62 15.85
CA VAL A 50 11.75 -8.21 15.73
C VAL A 50 12.23 -7.90 14.30
N GLY A 51 13.01 -8.80 13.70
CA GLY A 51 13.44 -8.67 12.30
C GLY A 51 12.26 -8.66 11.32
N ASP A 52 11.34 -9.61 11.47
CA ASP A 52 10.16 -9.73 10.60
C ASP A 52 9.26 -8.48 10.69
N THR A 53 8.99 -8.00 11.90
CA THR A 53 8.17 -6.79 12.12
C THR A 53 8.86 -5.53 11.59
N ALA A 54 10.19 -5.43 11.71
CA ALA A 54 10.95 -4.32 11.12
C ALA A 54 10.88 -4.33 9.58
N GLN A 55 10.94 -5.51 8.96
CA GLN A 55 10.81 -5.64 7.51
C GLN A 55 9.41 -5.22 7.03
N ILE A 56 8.35 -5.70 7.69
CA ILE A 56 6.96 -5.30 7.39
C ILE A 56 6.79 -3.78 7.51
N ALA A 57 7.33 -3.18 8.57
CA ALA A 57 7.28 -1.74 8.78
C ALA A 57 8.00 -0.96 7.66
N SER A 58 9.13 -1.47 7.15
CA SER A 58 9.83 -0.86 6.01
C SER A 58 9.00 -0.87 4.74
N GLN A 59 8.36 -2.01 4.42
CA GLN A 59 7.54 -2.15 3.22
C GLN A 59 6.32 -1.23 3.24
N LEU A 60 5.64 -1.13 4.39
CA LEU A 60 4.51 -0.20 4.56
C LEU A 60 4.96 1.25 4.47
N ARG A 61 6.15 1.58 4.97
CA ARG A 61 6.74 2.91 4.85
C ARG A 61 6.99 3.28 3.40
N GLU A 62 7.60 2.40 2.61
CA GLU A 62 7.83 2.66 1.18
C GLU A 62 6.52 2.89 0.41
N ILE A 63 5.47 2.12 0.73
CA ILE A 63 4.15 2.31 0.14
C ILE A 63 3.58 3.69 0.53
N ARG A 64 3.60 4.03 1.82
CA ARG A 64 3.16 5.34 2.31
C ARG A 64 3.91 6.48 1.62
N ASP A 65 5.24 6.41 1.58
CA ASP A 65 6.10 7.44 1.02
C ASP A 65 5.80 7.69 -0.47
N ARG A 66 5.50 6.62 -1.23
CA ARG A 66 5.04 6.72 -2.63
C ARG A 66 3.66 7.35 -2.77
N LEU A 67 2.72 7.07 -1.86
CA LEU A 67 1.36 7.61 -1.93
C LEU A 67 1.28 9.09 -1.54
N PHE A 68 2.10 9.52 -0.57
CA PHE A 68 2.04 10.86 -0.01
C PHE A 68 3.17 11.78 -0.48
N TYR A 69 4.05 11.31 -1.37
CA TYR A 69 5.24 12.04 -1.82
C TYR A 69 6.12 12.50 -0.63
N GLU A 70 6.26 11.64 0.37
CA GLU A 70 7.12 11.87 1.54
C GLU A 70 8.44 11.11 1.38
N GLY A 71 9.52 11.54 2.05
CA GLY A 71 10.83 10.88 1.96
C GLY A 71 11.54 11.07 0.62
N GLU A 72 12.04 10.00 -0.01
CA GLU A 72 12.80 10.04 -1.28
C GLU A 72 11.96 10.53 -2.48
N TYR A 73 10.63 10.62 -2.34
CA TYR A 73 9.71 11.08 -3.39
C TYR A 73 9.28 12.54 -3.22
N ALA A 74 9.78 13.25 -2.20
CA ALA A 74 9.41 14.64 -1.92
C ALA A 74 9.82 15.63 -3.02
N GLU A 75 10.91 15.36 -3.76
CA GLU A 75 11.36 16.26 -4.84
C GLU A 75 10.50 16.19 -6.12
N ALA A 76 9.71 15.13 -6.32
CA ALA A 76 8.89 14.98 -7.53
C ALA A 76 7.55 15.75 -7.48
N ALA A 77 7.06 16.10 -6.29
CA ALA A 77 5.79 16.81 -6.11
C ALA A 77 5.93 18.33 -6.34
N ALA A 78 7.04 18.94 -5.93
CA ALA A 78 7.26 20.39 -6.07
C ALA A 78 7.36 20.87 -7.53
N ALA A 79 7.70 19.99 -8.48
CA ALA A 79 7.84 20.34 -9.88
C ALA A 79 6.52 20.38 -10.68
N LYS A 80 5.38 19.97 -10.09
CA LYS A 80 4.08 19.93 -10.78
C LYS A 80 3.10 21.04 -10.40
N GLU A 81 3.41 21.86 -9.41
CA GLU A 81 2.57 23.01 -9.00
C GLU A 81 3.00 24.35 -9.61
N SER A 82 4.03 24.37 -10.46
CA SER A 82 4.40 25.53 -11.27
C SER A 82 4.11 25.30 -12.74
N LYS A 83 2.83 25.26 -13.13
CA LYS A 83 2.38 25.68 -14.45
C LYS A 83 0.89 26.00 -14.50
#